data_AF-A0A7C6JCZ0-F1
#
_entry.id   AF-A0A7C6JCZ0-F1
#
_cell.length_a   1.000
_cell.length_b   1.000
_cell.length_c   1.000
_cell.angle_alpha   90.00
_cell.angle_beta   90.00
_cell.angle_gamma   90.00
#
_symmetry.space_group_name_H-M   'P 1'
#
loop_
_entity.id
_entity.type
_entity.pdbx_description
1 polymer ?
#
loop_
_entity_poly.entity_id
_entity_poly.type
_entity_poly.pdbx_seq_one_letter_code
_entity_poly.pdbx_strand_id
1 'polypeptide(L)'
;MSIRVLFLGEIVGNSGLLALKEGLKPLCAKEGIDFVVANGEGTTGGFGIGKNHALRLLKLGVDLITTGEKTFFKKDMVGHIKTNSKILRPANYPKGTPGRGYATYEIKGHKVAFITLLGNADFPRTHLSNPFLMATTLVDKLREETPLIFLQFHASTTAEKQAMAHHLVGKVSGVIGTHSKVLTGDATLLGGATA
;
A
#
# COMPACT_ATOMS: atom_id res chain seq x y z
N MET A 1 -13.99 -16.07 -12.66
CA MET A 1 -13.40 -14.85 -13.28
C MET A 1 -12.14 -14.50 -12.50
N SER A 2 -11.11 -13.94 -13.13
CA SER A 2 -9.89 -13.49 -12.43
C SER A 2 -9.92 -11.98 -12.19
N ILE A 3 -9.22 -11.54 -11.13
CA ILE A 3 -9.03 -10.14 -10.78
C ILE A 3 -7.60 -9.75 -11.09
N ARG A 4 -7.41 -8.58 -11.69
CA ARG A 4 -6.08 -8.01 -11.95
C ARG A 4 -5.89 -6.74 -11.14
N VAL A 5 -4.99 -6.80 -10.15
CA VAL A 5 -4.59 -5.65 -9.34
C VAL A 5 -3.26 -5.11 -9.86
N LEU A 6 -3.19 -3.81 -10.11
CA LEU A 6 -1.94 -3.11 -10.40
C LEU A 6 -1.45 -2.42 -9.14
N PHE A 7 -0.27 -2.80 -8.66
CA PHE A 7 0.40 -2.10 -7.55
C PHE A 7 1.53 -1.23 -8.09
N LEU A 8 1.39 0.08 -7.93
CA LEU A 8 2.41 1.06 -8.30
C LEU A 8 3.29 1.40 -7.09
N GLY A 9 4.60 1.44 -7.32
CA GLY A 9 5.58 1.90 -6.34
C GLY A 9 5.36 3.37 -5.95
N GLU A 10 6.29 3.91 -5.15
CA GLU A 10 6.16 5.27 -4.63
C GLU A 10 6.11 6.31 -5.75
N ILE A 11 5.02 7.07 -5.82
CA ILE A 11 4.84 8.18 -6.76
C ILE A 11 5.57 9.41 -6.20
N VAL A 12 6.65 9.82 -6.86
CA VAL A 12 7.53 10.90 -6.39
C VAL A 12 7.38 12.17 -7.21
N GLY A 13 6.91 13.24 -6.54
CA GLY A 13 6.85 14.59 -7.09
C GLY A 13 6.08 14.74 -8.41
N ASN A 14 6.41 15.81 -9.14
CA ASN A 14 5.75 16.13 -10.40
C ASN A 14 6.06 15.12 -11.52
N SER A 15 7.27 14.55 -11.54
CA SER A 15 7.65 13.55 -12.53
C SER A 15 6.81 12.28 -12.40
N GLY A 16 6.59 11.79 -11.17
CA GLY A 16 5.70 10.66 -10.93
C GLY A 16 4.26 10.95 -11.31
N LEU A 17 3.76 12.17 -11.04
CA LEU A 17 2.42 12.59 -11.46
C LEU A 17 2.27 12.68 -12.98
N LEU A 18 3.30 13.12 -13.69
CA LEU A 18 3.31 13.18 -15.15
C LEU A 18 3.29 11.77 -15.76
N ALA A 19 4.17 10.88 -15.29
CA ALA A 19 4.22 9.49 -15.71
C ALA A 19 2.87 8.79 -15.51
N LEU A 20 2.22 9.02 -14.36
CA LEU A 20 0.90 8.46 -14.08
C LEU A 20 -0.17 9.00 -15.02
N LYS A 21 -0.16 10.32 -15.27
CA LYS A 21 -1.14 10.99 -16.16
C LYS A 21 -1.08 10.45 -17.58
N GLU A 22 0.12 10.15 -18.07
CA GLU A 22 0.35 9.70 -19.44
C GLU A 22 0.20 8.17 -19.58
N GLY A 23 0.67 7.40 -18.60
CA GLY A 23 0.82 5.96 -18.71
C GLY A 23 -0.31 5.12 -18.10
N LEU A 24 -1.01 5.60 -17.06
CA LEU A 24 -1.89 4.72 -16.28
C LEU A 24 -3.08 4.20 -17.08
N LYS A 25 -3.85 5.09 -17.71
CA LYS A 25 -5.06 4.71 -18.44
C LYS A 25 -4.77 3.75 -19.62
N PRO A 26 -3.77 4.00 -20.48
CA PRO A 26 -3.38 3.04 -21.51
C PRO A 26 -2.93 1.70 -20.94
N LEU A 27 -2.15 1.69 -19.86
CA LEU A 27 -1.69 0.47 -19.20
C LEU A 27 -2.86 -0.34 -18.66
N CYS A 28 -3.81 0.30 -17.96
CA CYS A 28 -4.99 -0.39 -17.44
C CYS A 28 -5.84 -1.00 -18.55
N ALA A 29 -6.03 -0.29 -19.66
CA ALA A 29 -6.77 -0.80 -20.82
C ALA A 29 -6.07 -2.00 -21.47
N LYS A 30 -4.74 -1.91 -21.65
CA LYS A 30 -3.93 -2.96 -22.27
C LYS A 30 -3.88 -4.24 -21.42
N GLU A 31 -3.64 -4.08 -20.12
CA GLU A 31 -3.42 -5.21 -19.20
C GLU A 31 -4.72 -5.67 -18.51
N GLY A 32 -5.87 -5.04 -18.82
CA GLY A 32 -7.17 -5.39 -18.24
C GLY A 32 -7.19 -5.25 -16.71
N ILE A 33 -6.60 -4.17 -16.19
CA ILE A 33 -6.48 -3.91 -14.76
C ILE A 33 -7.84 -3.53 -14.18
N ASP A 34 -8.20 -4.15 -13.06
CA ASP A 34 -9.48 -3.98 -12.37
C ASP A 34 -9.40 -3.03 -11.18
N PHE A 35 -8.21 -2.90 -10.59
CA PHE A 35 -7.99 -2.08 -9.41
C PHE A 35 -6.55 -1.60 -9.32
N VAL A 36 -6.36 -0.31 -9.10
CA VAL A 36 -5.05 0.34 -9.03
C VAL A 36 -4.76 0.78 -7.60
N VAL A 37 -3.67 0.25 -7.05
CA VAL A 37 -3.08 0.70 -5.79
C VAL A 37 -1.82 1.48 -6.10
N ALA A 38 -1.59 2.61 -5.43
CA ALA A 38 -0.34 3.35 -5.56
C ALA A 38 0.16 3.85 -4.21
N ASN A 39 1.47 3.68 -3.97
CA ASN A 39 2.10 4.33 -2.82
C ASN A 39 2.26 5.83 -3.11
N GLY A 40 1.47 6.66 -2.43
CA GLY A 40 1.44 8.11 -2.64
C GLY A 40 2.46 8.88 -1.80
N GLU A 41 3.25 8.23 -0.97
CA GLU A 41 4.04 8.92 0.06
C GLU A 41 5.01 9.98 -0.50
N GLY A 42 5.56 9.81 -1.68
CA GLY A 42 6.51 10.76 -2.27
C GLY A 42 5.85 11.92 -3.02
N THR A 43 4.52 12.00 -3.10
CA THR A 43 3.88 12.78 -4.17
C THR A 43 4.01 14.30 -3.95
N THR A 44 4.00 14.78 -2.71
CA THR A 44 4.07 16.23 -2.44
C THR A 44 5.50 16.68 -2.14
N GLY A 45 6.18 17.15 -3.18
CA GLY A 45 7.56 17.65 -3.06
C GLY A 45 8.57 16.56 -2.68
N GLY A 46 8.29 15.30 -3.01
CA GLY A 46 9.17 14.16 -2.74
C GLY A 46 9.08 13.57 -1.33
N PHE A 47 8.31 14.18 -0.42
CA PHE A 47 8.35 13.85 1.00
C PHE A 47 6.99 14.06 1.70
N GLY A 48 6.17 13.01 1.75
CA GLY A 48 4.80 13.03 2.23
C GLY A 48 3.78 13.38 1.14
N ILE A 49 2.51 13.22 1.48
CA ILE A 49 1.37 13.50 0.60
C ILE A 49 0.38 14.45 1.26
N GLY A 50 0.05 15.55 0.56
CA GLY A 50 -1.00 16.48 0.96
C GLY A 50 -2.33 16.18 0.28
N LYS A 51 -3.42 16.78 0.78
CA LYS A 51 -4.80 16.58 0.31
C LYS A 51 -4.94 16.77 -1.19
N ASN A 52 -4.42 17.86 -1.73
CA ASN A 52 -4.60 18.19 -3.15
C ASN A 52 -3.94 17.15 -4.08
N HIS A 53 -2.77 16.64 -3.70
CA HIS A 53 -2.11 15.59 -4.47
C HIS A 53 -2.77 14.23 -4.29
N ALA A 54 -3.27 13.90 -3.09
CA ALA A 54 -4.08 12.69 -2.91
C ALA A 54 -5.32 12.69 -3.81
N LEU A 55 -6.09 13.78 -3.82
CA LEU A 55 -7.23 13.94 -4.72
C LEU A 55 -6.84 13.87 -6.20
N ARG A 56 -5.65 14.40 -6.55
CA ARG A 56 -5.12 14.31 -7.92
C ARG A 56 -4.79 12.87 -8.31
N LEU A 57 -4.15 12.08 -7.45
CA LEU A 57 -3.89 10.66 -7.72
C LEU A 57 -5.19 9.89 -7.95
N LEU A 58 -6.19 10.10 -7.08
CA LEU A 58 -7.50 9.48 -7.23
C LEU A 58 -8.17 9.87 -8.57
N LYS A 59 -8.10 11.15 -8.94
CA LYS A 59 -8.62 11.64 -10.23
C LYS A 59 -7.89 11.05 -11.44
N LEU A 60 -6.62 10.68 -11.31
CA LEU A 60 -5.84 10.07 -12.38
C LEU A 60 -6.14 8.58 -12.57
N GLY A 61 -6.95 7.96 -11.70
CA GLY A 61 -7.35 6.56 -11.80
C GLY A 61 -6.70 5.64 -10.78
N VAL A 62 -6.10 6.17 -9.71
CA VAL A 62 -5.71 5.37 -8.55
C VAL A 62 -6.95 5.10 -7.70
N ASP A 63 -7.24 3.83 -7.42
CA ASP A 63 -8.41 3.43 -6.63
C ASP A 63 -8.12 3.50 -5.12
N LEU A 64 -6.89 3.14 -4.74
CA LEU A 64 -6.43 3.12 -3.36
C LEU A 64 -5.02 3.71 -3.25
N ILE A 65 -4.86 4.69 -2.35
CA ILE A 65 -3.56 5.25 -2.01
C ILE A 65 -3.07 4.59 -0.74
N THR A 66 -1.88 4.04 -0.79
CA THR A 66 -1.13 3.58 0.37
C THR A 66 0.00 4.56 0.69
N THR A 67 0.52 4.54 1.91
CA THR A 67 1.62 5.41 2.35
C THR A 67 2.67 4.62 3.14
N GLY A 68 3.57 5.28 3.87
CA GLY A 68 4.63 4.72 4.71
C GLY A 68 4.92 5.63 5.92
N GLU A 69 6.19 5.84 6.26
CA GLU A 69 6.60 6.65 7.41
C GLU A 69 6.28 8.14 7.27
N LYS A 70 6.18 8.65 6.04
CA LYS A 70 5.94 10.08 5.77
C LYS A 70 4.47 10.44 5.58
N THR A 71 3.55 9.53 5.95
CA THR A 71 2.10 9.75 5.91
C THR A 71 1.68 11.15 6.39
N PHE A 72 2.21 11.60 7.53
CA PHE A 72 1.78 12.83 8.21
C PHE A 72 2.71 14.03 8.02
N PHE A 73 3.63 13.99 7.05
CA PHE A 73 4.59 15.08 6.84
C PHE A 73 3.93 16.34 6.28
N LYS A 74 2.73 16.22 5.70
CA LYS A 74 1.90 17.35 5.30
C LYS A 74 0.77 17.53 6.32
N LYS A 75 0.70 18.72 6.93
CA LYS A 75 -0.21 19.00 8.06
C LYS A 75 -1.68 18.76 7.72
N ASP A 76 -2.08 19.02 6.48
CA ASP A 76 -3.44 18.85 5.99
C ASP A 76 -3.86 17.36 5.89
N MET A 77 -2.91 16.42 5.82
CA MET A 77 -3.20 14.99 5.75
C MET A 77 -3.84 14.47 7.05
N VAL A 78 -3.48 15.01 8.21
CA VAL A 78 -4.01 14.59 9.52
C VAL A 78 -5.54 14.68 9.57
N GLY A 79 -6.10 15.76 9.02
CA GLY A 79 -7.55 15.94 8.90
C GLY A 79 -8.13 15.17 7.72
N HIS A 80 -7.47 15.21 6.56
CA HIS A 80 -7.98 14.62 5.33
C HIS A 80 -8.13 13.10 5.39
N ILE A 81 -7.16 12.39 5.98
CA ILE A 81 -7.17 10.92 6.03
C ILE A 81 -8.33 10.35 6.85
N LYS A 82 -8.91 11.13 7.77
CA LYS A 82 -10.09 10.72 8.56
C LYS A 82 -11.33 10.62 7.69
N THR A 83 -11.46 11.49 6.69
CA THR A 83 -12.65 11.60 5.85
C THR A 83 -12.51 10.90 4.51
N ASN A 84 -11.30 10.49 4.14
CA ASN A 84 -11.04 9.80 2.88
C ASN A 84 -10.78 8.30 3.13
N SER A 85 -11.71 7.45 2.72
CA SER A 85 -11.60 5.99 2.86
C SER A 85 -10.60 5.34 1.90
N LYS A 86 -10.14 6.07 0.88
CA LYS A 86 -9.23 5.58 -0.18
C LYS A 86 -7.75 5.86 0.13
N ILE A 87 -7.42 6.19 1.38
CA ILE A 87 -6.04 6.43 1.82
C ILE A 87 -5.75 5.56 3.03
N LEU A 88 -4.74 4.70 2.91
CA LEU A 88 -4.26 3.83 3.99
C LEU A 88 -2.95 4.37 4.55
N ARG A 89 -2.92 4.56 5.87
CA ARG A 89 -1.69 4.73 6.64
C ARG A 89 -1.16 3.37 7.11
N PRO A 90 0.10 3.22 7.53
CA PRO A 90 0.56 1.96 8.11
C PRO A 90 -0.25 1.55 9.35
N ALA A 91 -0.71 0.30 9.41
CA ALA A 91 -1.62 -0.18 10.43
C ALA A 91 -0.99 -0.25 11.83
N ASN A 92 0.33 -0.43 11.89
CA ASN A 92 1.13 -0.51 13.12
C ASN A 92 1.55 0.85 13.71
N TYR A 93 0.93 1.96 13.29
CA TYR A 93 0.93 3.19 14.08
C TYR A 93 0.15 3.01 15.41
N PRO A 94 0.48 3.80 16.46
CA PRO A 94 -0.21 3.74 17.75
C PRO A 94 -1.74 3.86 17.65
N LYS A 95 -2.44 3.28 18.63
CA LYS A 95 -3.89 3.41 18.73
C LYS A 95 -4.27 4.90 18.84
N GLY A 96 -5.30 5.30 18.11
CA GLY A 96 -5.73 6.70 18.04
C GLY A 96 -5.12 7.51 16.90
N THR A 97 -4.11 6.98 16.18
CA THR A 97 -3.60 7.62 14.97
C THR A 97 -4.71 7.74 13.90
N PRO A 98 -4.93 8.94 13.33
CA PRO A 98 -5.96 9.17 12.32
C PRO A 98 -5.86 8.26 11.10
N GLY A 99 -7.01 7.93 10.51
CA GLY A 99 -7.08 7.11 9.31
C GLY A 99 -6.99 5.61 9.61
N ARG A 100 -6.98 4.82 8.54
CA ARG A 100 -7.14 3.37 8.58
C ARG A 100 -5.89 2.66 8.07
N GLY A 101 -5.61 1.48 8.65
CA GLY A 101 -4.47 0.62 8.30
C GLY A 101 -4.74 -0.35 7.16
N TYR A 102 -6.02 -0.62 6.91
CA TYR A 102 -6.49 -1.54 5.89
C TYR A 102 -7.86 -1.08 5.36
N ALA A 103 -8.24 -1.61 4.20
CA ALA A 103 -9.59 -1.47 3.65
C ALA A 103 -9.95 -2.69 2.80
N THR A 104 -11.25 -2.94 2.65
CA THR A 104 -11.79 -3.98 1.77
C THR A 104 -12.60 -3.33 0.66
N TYR A 105 -12.50 -3.85 -0.56
CA TYR A 105 -13.24 -3.41 -1.73
C TYR A 105 -13.91 -4.59 -2.41
N GLU A 106 -15.06 -4.36 -3.02
CA GLU A 106 -15.68 -5.34 -3.91
C GLU A 106 -15.18 -5.10 -5.33
N ILE A 107 -14.51 -6.09 -5.91
CA ILE A 107 -13.89 -6.02 -7.24
C ILE A 107 -14.38 -7.23 -8.02
N LYS A 108 -15.15 -6.99 -9.09
CA LYS A 108 -15.77 -8.07 -9.91
C LYS A 108 -16.50 -9.13 -9.07
N GLY A 109 -17.22 -8.71 -8.03
CA GLY A 109 -17.99 -9.61 -7.15
C GLY A 109 -17.16 -10.37 -6.12
N HIS A 110 -15.86 -10.10 -6.00
CA HIS A 110 -15.04 -10.62 -4.90
C HIS A 110 -14.66 -9.51 -3.94
N LYS A 111 -14.74 -9.78 -2.63
CA LYS A 111 -14.17 -8.92 -1.61
C LYS A 111 -12.64 -9.08 -1.62
N VAL A 112 -11.91 -7.98 -1.72
CA VAL A 112 -10.44 -7.94 -1.71
C VAL A 112 -9.97 -6.98 -0.63
N ALA A 113 -9.03 -7.43 0.20
CA ALA A 113 -8.46 -6.63 1.28
C ALA A 113 -7.07 -6.10 0.93
N PHE A 114 -6.80 -4.87 1.37
CA PHE A 114 -5.50 -4.22 1.25
C PHE A 114 -5.04 -3.74 2.61
N ILE A 115 -3.79 -4.02 2.96
CA ILE A 115 -3.16 -3.67 4.22
C ILE A 115 -1.89 -2.87 3.92
N THR A 116 -1.63 -1.82 4.70
CA THR A 116 -0.34 -1.12 4.70
C THR A 116 0.33 -1.34 6.05
N LEU A 117 1.61 -1.72 6.04
CA LEU A 117 2.44 -1.82 7.24
C LEU A 117 3.78 -1.10 7.03
N LEU A 118 4.40 -0.71 8.14
CA LEU A 118 5.72 -0.09 8.17
C LEU A 118 6.69 -1.01 8.93
N GLY A 119 7.89 -1.20 8.39
CA GLY A 119 8.98 -1.90 9.06
C GLY A 119 9.46 -1.15 10.30
N ASN A 120 10.30 -1.78 11.11
CA ASN A 120 10.85 -1.14 12.32
C ASN A 120 12.30 -0.69 12.10
N ALA A 121 13.08 -1.45 11.34
CA ALA A 121 14.47 -1.12 11.05
C ALA A 121 14.57 0.18 10.23
N ASP A 122 15.51 1.05 10.62
CA ASP A 122 15.84 2.35 10.02
C ASP A 122 14.72 3.41 9.97
N PHE A 123 13.70 3.30 10.83
CA PHE A 123 12.68 4.35 10.99
C PHE A 123 12.74 5.03 12.38
N PRO A 124 13.72 5.91 12.64
CA PRO A 124 13.97 6.45 13.98
C PRO A 124 12.89 7.45 14.47
N ARG A 125 12.02 7.94 13.57
CA ARG A 125 11.02 8.99 13.87
C ARG A 125 9.62 8.43 14.12
N THR A 126 9.45 7.11 14.08
CA THR A 126 8.15 6.46 14.21
C THR A 126 8.18 5.47 15.37
N HIS A 127 7.28 5.66 16.34
CA HIS A 127 7.08 4.71 17.44
C HIS A 127 6.00 3.71 17.05
N LEU A 128 6.42 2.59 16.47
CA LEU A 128 5.53 1.61 15.87
C LEU A 128 5.32 0.40 16.78
N SER A 129 4.15 -0.23 16.68
CA SER A 129 3.97 -1.58 17.20
C SER A 129 4.64 -2.59 16.26
N ASN A 130 4.89 -3.81 16.77
CA ASN A 130 5.54 -4.86 16.00
C ASN A 130 4.72 -5.18 14.71
N PRO A 131 5.32 -5.03 13.52
CA PRO A 131 4.60 -5.23 12.26
C PRO A 131 4.18 -6.68 12.02
N PHE A 132 4.93 -7.66 12.52
CA PHE A 132 4.61 -9.09 12.35
C PHE A 132 3.38 -9.49 13.16
N LEU A 133 3.29 -9.03 14.41
CA LEU A 133 2.11 -9.27 15.24
C LEU A 133 0.86 -8.56 14.68
N MET A 134 1.04 -7.32 14.18
CA MET A 134 -0.03 -6.59 13.52
C MET A 134 -0.48 -7.28 12.23
N ALA A 135 0.47 -7.78 11.42
CA ALA A 135 0.18 -8.53 10.20
C ALA A 135 -0.65 -9.78 10.51
N THR A 136 -0.22 -10.62 11.46
CA THR A 136 -0.97 -11.81 11.88
C THR A 136 -2.38 -11.45 12.31
N THR A 137 -2.51 -10.48 13.23
CA THR A 137 -3.82 -10.06 13.75
C THR A 137 -4.77 -9.60 12.64
N LEU A 138 -4.29 -8.78 11.70
CA LEU A 138 -5.11 -8.26 10.61
C LEU A 138 -5.44 -9.34 9.57
N VAL A 139 -4.47 -10.19 9.23
CA VAL A 139 -4.68 -11.26 8.25
C VAL A 139 -5.66 -12.29 8.78
N ASP A 140 -5.52 -12.73 10.02
CA ASP A 140 -6.45 -13.70 10.63
C ASP A 140 -7.88 -13.15 10.64
N LYS A 141 -8.04 -11.89 11.05
CA LYS A 141 -9.33 -11.19 10.99
C LYS A 141 -9.89 -11.11 9.57
N LEU A 142 -9.09 -10.68 8.60
CA LEU A 142 -9.57 -10.45 7.23
C LEU A 142 -9.88 -11.76 6.50
N ARG A 143 -9.22 -12.86 6.86
CA ARG A 143 -9.49 -14.19 6.31
C ARG A 143 -10.85 -14.74 6.67
N GLU A 144 -11.48 -14.24 7.74
CA GLU A 144 -12.89 -14.53 8.04
C GLU A 144 -13.83 -13.96 6.95
N GLU A 145 -13.38 -12.92 6.23
CA GLU A 145 -14.18 -12.25 5.20
C GLU A 145 -13.74 -12.55 3.76
N THR A 146 -12.42 -12.71 3.52
CA THR A 146 -11.89 -12.98 2.19
C THR A 146 -10.49 -13.61 2.22
N PRO A 147 -10.18 -14.58 1.33
CA PRO A 147 -8.82 -15.06 1.11
C PRO A 147 -7.96 -14.10 0.27
N LEU A 148 -8.58 -13.10 -0.39
CA LEU A 148 -7.89 -12.18 -1.29
C LEU A 148 -7.34 -10.99 -0.51
N ILE A 149 -6.08 -11.08 -0.11
CA ILE A 149 -5.42 -10.09 0.77
C ILE A 149 -4.09 -9.67 0.15
N PHE A 150 -3.90 -8.37 -0.03
CA PHE A 150 -2.64 -7.78 -0.47
C PHE A 150 -2.05 -6.92 0.64
N LEU A 151 -0.76 -7.12 0.93
CA LEU A 151 -0.03 -6.37 1.95
C LEU A 151 1.06 -5.52 1.29
N GLN A 152 0.97 -4.19 1.42
CA GLN A 152 2.13 -3.35 1.23
C GLN A 152 2.97 -3.36 2.52
N PHE A 153 4.24 -3.74 2.42
CA PHE A 153 5.20 -3.59 3.50
C PHE A 153 6.23 -2.50 3.16
N HIS A 154 6.05 -1.32 3.75
CA HIS A 154 6.97 -0.21 3.61
C HIS A 154 8.14 -0.43 4.57
N ALA A 155 9.31 -0.82 4.09
CA ALA A 155 10.44 -1.15 4.96
C ALA A 155 11.79 -0.78 4.34
N SER A 156 12.75 -0.38 5.17
CA SER A 156 14.11 -0.07 4.71
C SER A 156 14.85 -1.35 4.29
N THR A 157 14.92 -2.32 5.20
CA THR A 157 15.79 -3.49 5.04
C THR A 157 15.15 -4.56 4.18
N THR A 158 15.98 -5.22 3.37
CA THR A 158 15.57 -6.41 2.61
C THR A 158 15.23 -7.58 3.54
N ALA A 159 15.96 -7.70 4.66
CA ALA A 159 15.74 -8.75 5.66
C ALA A 159 14.31 -8.70 6.25
N GLU A 160 13.83 -7.53 6.66
CA GLU A 160 12.44 -7.41 7.15
C GLU A 160 11.43 -7.74 6.05
N LYS A 161 11.66 -7.28 4.81
CA LYS A 161 10.74 -7.56 3.68
C LYS A 161 10.61 -9.05 3.40
N GLN A 162 11.73 -9.74 3.27
CA GLN A 162 11.76 -11.17 3.02
C GLN A 162 11.15 -11.94 4.19
N ALA A 163 11.50 -11.57 5.43
CA ALA A 163 10.90 -12.18 6.62
C ALA A 163 9.37 -12.02 6.65
N MET A 164 8.84 -10.83 6.31
CA MET A 164 7.39 -10.59 6.26
C MET A 164 6.70 -11.43 5.16
N ALA A 165 7.32 -11.54 3.98
CA ALA A 165 6.79 -12.37 2.90
C ALA A 165 6.71 -13.85 3.33
N HIS A 166 7.78 -14.38 3.93
CA HIS A 166 7.81 -15.75 4.45
C HIS A 166 6.86 -15.96 5.64
N HIS A 167 6.67 -14.96 6.49
CA HIS A 167 5.72 -15.03 7.62
C HIS A 167 4.26 -15.18 7.18
N LEU A 168 3.93 -14.64 5.99
CA LEU A 168 2.56 -14.60 5.45
C LEU A 168 2.33 -15.54 4.26
N VAL A 169 3.31 -16.34 3.87
CA VAL A 169 3.19 -17.27 2.72
C VAL A 169 1.97 -18.19 2.89
N GLY A 170 1.15 -18.29 1.85
CA GLY A 170 -0.10 -19.06 1.84
C GLY A 170 -1.25 -18.44 2.64
N LYS A 171 -1.01 -17.34 3.38
CA LYS A 171 -2.03 -16.62 4.15
C LYS A 171 -2.58 -15.40 3.42
N VAL A 172 -1.80 -14.81 2.52
CA VAL A 172 -2.15 -13.64 1.71
C VAL A 172 -1.87 -13.90 0.22
N SER A 173 -2.53 -13.14 -0.65
CA SER A 173 -2.38 -13.23 -2.11
C SER A 173 -1.11 -12.55 -2.61
N GLY A 174 -0.63 -11.50 -1.93
CA GLY A 174 0.66 -10.90 -2.26
C GLY A 174 1.25 -9.98 -1.20
N VAL A 175 2.58 -9.90 -1.15
CA VAL A 175 3.35 -9.03 -0.25
C VAL A 175 4.27 -8.13 -1.07
N ILE A 176 3.95 -6.84 -1.13
CA ILE A 176 4.66 -5.86 -1.96
C ILE A 176 5.54 -4.96 -1.09
N GLY A 177 6.86 -5.08 -1.26
CA GLY A 177 7.84 -4.20 -0.62
C GLY A 177 7.88 -2.80 -1.24
N THR A 178 7.88 -1.75 -0.43
CA THR A 178 8.09 -0.35 -0.90
C THR A 178 9.22 0.34 -0.13
N HIS A 179 9.33 1.67 -0.13
CA HIS A 179 10.36 2.52 0.49
C HIS A 179 11.64 2.75 -0.33
N SER A 180 12.26 1.69 -0.88
CA SER A 180 13.61 1.79 -1.45
C SER A 180 13.71 2.58 -2.76
N LYS A 181 12.59 2.90 -3.42
CA LYS A 181 12.50 3.64 -4.71
C LYS A 181 13.30 3.02 -5.86
N VAL A 182 13.65 1.75 -5.74
CA VAL A 182 14.32 0.94 -6.76
C VAL A 182 13.57 -0.38 -6.87
N LEU A 183 13.24 -0.78 -8.09
CA LEU A 183 12.60 -2.05 -8.37
C LEU A 183 13.62 -3.19 -8.21
N THR A 184 13.22 -4.28 -7.57
CA THR A 184 14.03 -5.48 -7.39
C THR A 184 13.75 -6.51 -8.50
N GLY A 185 14.70 -7.42 -8.73
CA GLY A 185 14.57 -8.52 -9.69
C GLY A 185 14.09 -9.85 -9.09
N ASP A 186 13.46 -9.81 -7.92
CA ASP A 186 13.12 -10.98 -7.09
C ASP A 186 11.62 -11.33 -7.07
N ALA A 187 10.84 -10.79 -8.01
CA ALA A 187 9.41 -11.11 -8.14
C ALA A 187 9.21 -12.62 -8.33
N THR A 188 8.40 -13.25 -7.48
CA THR A 188 8.21 -14.70 -7.46
C THR A 188 6.85 -15.07 -6.85
N LEU A 189 6.40 -16.30 -7.07
CA LEU A 189 5.26 -16.89 -6.36
C LEU A 189 5.78 -17.75 -5.21
N LEU A 190 5.91 -17.15 -4.03
CA LEU A 190 6.39 -17.83 -2.84
C LEU A 190 5.41 -18.94 -2.41
N GLY A 191 5.93 -20.15 -2.25
CA GLY A 191 5.12 -21.34 -1.95
C GLY A 191 4.05 -21.66 -3.01
N GLY A 192 4.15 -21.07 -4.21
CA GLY A 192 3.16 -21.21 -5.28
C GLY A 192 1.84 -20.47 -5.05
N ALA A 193 1.71 -19.66 -3.99
CA ALA A 193 0.43 -19.07 -3.58
C ALA A 193 0.48 -17.57 -3.23
N THR A 194 1.63 -17.03 -2.83
CA THR A 194 1.77 -15.62 -2.44
C THR A 194 2.72 -14.93 -3.41
N ALA A 195 2.23 -13.90 -4.10
CA ALA A 195 3.01 -13.05 -5.01
C ALA A 195 3.88 -12.01 -4.26
#